data_AF-A0A419E187-F1
#
_entry.id   AF-A0A419E187-F1
#
_cell.length_a   1.000
_cell.length_b   1.000
_cell.length_c   1.000
_cell.angle_alpha   90.00
_cell.angle_beta   90.00
_cell.angle_gamma   90.00
#
_symmetry.space_group_name_H-M   'P 1'
#
loop_
_entity.id
_entity.type
_entity.pdbx_description
1 polymer ?
#
loop_
_entity_poly.entity_id
_entity_poly.type
_entity_poly.pdbx_seq_one_letter_code
_entity_poly.pdbx_strand_id
1 'polypeptide(L)'
;MNMITESRALCLVNGNTGEYTVEIEADKKSRNLTFECDCPYAEEGNFCKHMIAASLAVSEYLKDGKKLDNEEEEDWDDEENDWEEDEEDENTIIRPNAQANLNYPPSLSSSLKRWRQQLENALLQILRTASVGAHVQKYAAVILLSKEMYYDQSGYSLKPYIIRARDWAILQTMAQSQIPDINDLHDKNREWIKYSAELRDNANSTGCLNLSNEAINLLNFLGQVSRFYYSSISGVVTYLPMLAQLNVPVFLTSNERRKIRQRVQVIAQPTDLEIAFTHEQGN
;
A
#
# COMPACT_ATOMS: atom_id res chain seq x y z
N MET A 1 -5.04 2.17 34.87
CA MET A 1 -4.79 3.32 33.98
C MET A 1 -5.89 3.32 32.92
N ASN A 2 -6.64 4.40 32.75
CA ASN A 2 -7.67 4.46 31.70
C ASN A 2 -6.96 4.54 30.34
N MET A 3 -7.05 3.46 29.57
CA MET A 3 -6.41 3.33 28.25
C MET A 3 -7.15 4.07 27.12
N ILE A 4 -8.33 4.62 27.41
CA ILE A 4 -9.18 5.33 26.45
C ILE A 4 -9.53 6.70 27.02
N THR A 5 -9.29 7.73 26.23
CA THR A 5 -9.64 9.13 26.49
C THR A 5 -10.59 9.63 25.39
N GLU A 6 -11.08 10.86 25.50
CA GLU A 6 -12.02 11.43 24.51
C GLU A 6 -11.45 11.58 23.09
N SER A 7 -10.13 11.66 22.95
CA SER A 7 -9.48 11.86 21.63
C SER A 7 -8.43 10.81 21.31
N ARG A 8 -8.06 9.95 22.25
CA ARG A 8 -6.99 8.98 22.07
C ARG A 8 -7.33 7.65 22.74
N ALA A 9 -7.13 6.56 22.03
CA ALA A 9 -7.17 5.21 22.57
C ALA A 9 -5.82 4.54 22.38
N LEU A 10 -5.35 3.84 23.41
CA LEU A 10 -4.12 3.05 23.38
C LEU A 10 -4.49 1.60 23.64
N CYS A 11 -4.22 0.73 22.66
CA CYS A 11 -4.60 -0.67 22.69
C CYS A 11 -3.35 -1.54 22.68
N LEU A 12 -3.28 -2.52 23.58
CA LEU A 12 -2.30 -3.61 23.50
C LEU A 12 -2.90 -4.74 22.68
N VAL A 13 -2.21 -5.14 21.62
CA VAL A 13 -2.66 -6.15 20.65
C VAL A 13 -1.64 -7.27 20.59
N ASN A 14 -2.05 -8.48 20.96
CA ASN A 14 -1.22 -9.67 20.83
C ASN A 14 -1.12 -10.09 19.36
N GLY A 15 0.09 -10.02 18.80
CA GLY A 15 0.43 -10.55 17.49
C GLY A 15 1.16 -11.90 17.59
N ASN A 16 1.46 -12.49 16.44
CA ASN A 16 2.13 -13.81 16.37
C ASN A 16 3.59 -13.76 16.86
N THR A 17 4.19 -12.57 16.83
CA THR A 17 5.62 -12.32 17.07
C THR A 17 5.89 -11.47 18.30
N GLY A 18 4.85 -11.10 19.05
CA GLY A 18 4.96 -10.25 20.23
C GLY A 18 3.68 -9.48 20.53
N GLU A 19 3.72 -8.71 21.60
CA GLU A 19 2.69 -7.72 21.93
C GLU A 19 3.03 -6.39 21.25
N TYR A 20 2.02 -5.74 20.69
CA TYR A 20 2.14 -4.48 19.96
C TYR A 20 1.22 -3.43 20.56
N THR A 21 1.71 -2.20 20.62
CA THR A 21 0.93 -1.03 21.01
C THR A 21 0.34 -0.37 19.77
N VAL A 22 -0.97 -0.17 19.77
CA VAL A 22 -1.68 0.60 18.76
C VAL A 22 -2.24 1.87 19.39
N GLU A 23 -1.88 3.01 18.84
CA GLU A 23 -2.43 4.32 19.19
C GLU A 23 -3.42 4.76 18.11
N ILE A 24 -4.62 5.13 18.54
CA ILE A 24 -5.67 5.70 17.69
C ILE A 24 -5.95 7.10 18.20
N GLU A 25 -5.66 8.11 17.39
CA GLU A 25 -5.91 9.51 17.72
C GLU A 25 -6.96 10.13 16.78
N ALA A 26 -7.94 10.82 17.35
CA ALA A 26 -8.92 11.59 16.60
C ALA A 26 -8.54 13.06 16.54
N ASP A 27 -8.26 13.56 15.33
CA ASP A 27 -8.02 14.97 15.13
C ASP A 27 -9.34 15.76 15.22
N LYS A 28 -9.40 16.66 16.21
CA LYS A 28 -10.54 17.54 16.46
C LYS A 28 -10.85 18.46 15.27
N LYS A 29 -9.84 18.82 14.47
CA LYS A 29 -9.97 19.76 13.34
C LYS A 29 -10.32 19.05 12.03
N SER A 30 -9.49 18.11 11.57
CA SER A 30 -9.67 17.49 10.24
C SER A 30 -10.79 16.46 10.16
N ARG A 31 -11.30 16.01 11.32
CA ARG A 31 -12.20 14.85 11.44
C ARG A 31 -11.57 13.51 11.04
N ASN A 32 -10.27 13.46 10.78
CA ASN A 32 -9.58 12.23 10.45
C ASN A 32 -9.14 11.48 11.71
N LEU A 33 -8.90 10.17 11.55
CA LEU A 33 -8.24 9.35 12.54
C LEU A 33 -6.81 9.07 12.09
N THR A 34 -5.88 9.14 13.02
CA THR A 34 -4.49 8.72 12.84
C THR A 34 -4.30 7.41 13.59
N PHE A 35 -3.60 6.46 12.95
CA PHE A 35 -3.27 5.16 13.51
C PHE A 35 -1.77 5.01 13.53
N GLU A 36 -1.22 4.68 14.69
CA GLU A 36 0.18 4.33 14.85
C GLU A 36 0.27 2.96 15.51
N CYS A 37 1.18 2.12 15.03
CA CYS A 37 1.45 0.81 15.60
C CYS A 37 2.96 0.60 15.62
N ASP A 38 3.48 0.05 16.71
CA ASP A 38 4.90 -0.27 16.91
C ASP A 38 5.33 -1.60 16.27
N CYS A 39 4.51 -2.20 15.40
CA CYS A 39 4.89 -3.43 14.71
C CYS A 39 5.81 -3.15 13.51
N PRO A 40 6.76 -4.04 13.17
CA PRO A 40 7.72 -3.81 12.07
C PRO A 40 7.06 -3.47 10.73
N TYR A 41 5.89 -4.05 10.44
CA TYR A 41 5.15 -3.77 9.22
C TYR A 41 4.59 -2.33 9.17
N ALA A 42 4.22 -1.77 10.33
CA ALA A 42 3.71 -0.41 10.44
C ALA A 42 4.82 0.64 10.45
N GLU A 43 6.04 0.30 10.90
CA GLU A 43 7.22 1.18 10.80
C GLU A 43 7.54 1.56 9.34
N GLU A 44 7.18 0.71 8.39
CA GLU A 44 7.28 0.97 6.95
C GLU A 44 6.15 1.88 6.41
N GLY A 45 5.28 2.41 7.28
CA GLY A 45 4.14 3.25 6.92
C GLY A 45 2.92 2.48 6.41
N ASN A 46 2.88 1.15 6.55
CA ASN A 46 1.74 0.34 6.12
C ASN A 46 0.64 0.27 7.19
N PHE A 47 -0.60 0.13 6.74
CA PHE A 47 -1.74 -0.14 7.62
C PHE A 47 -1.78 -1.63 7.98
N CYS A 48 -1.54 -1.98 9.25
CA CYS A 48 -1.36 -3.37 9.69
C CYS A 48 -2.64 -3.99 10.26
N LYS A 49 -2.65 -5.34 10.42
CA LYS A 49 -3.78 -6.07 11.03
C LYS A 49 -4.06 -5.67 12.48
N HIS A 50 -3.04 -5.24 13.23
CA HIS A 50 -3.20 -4.82 14.62
C HIS A 50 -4.02 -3.53 14.72
N MET A 51 -3.82 -2.58 13.78
CA MET A 51 -4.63 -1.35 13.71
C MET A 51 -6.12 -1.67 13.49
N ILE A 52 -6.44 -2.67 12.68
CA ILE A 52 -7.83 -3.15 12.49
C ILE A 52 -8.39 -3.73 13.79
N ALA A 53 -7.64 -4.64 14.43
CA ALA A 53 -8.06 -5.29 15.67
C ALA A 53 -8.33 -4.26 16.79
N ALA A 54 -7.41 -3.32 16.98
CA ALA A 54 -7.57 -2.22 17.93
C ALA A 54 -8.80 -1.37 17.60
N SER A 55 -9.01 -1.00 16.32
CA SER A 55 -10.17 -0.22 15.90
C SER A 55 -11.49 -0.92 16.23
N LEU A 56 -11.58 -2.22 15.96
CA LEU A 56 -12.77 -3.03 16.26
C LEU A 56 -13.04 -3.09 17.76
N ALA A 57 -12.00 -3.34 18.56
CA ALA A 57 -12.12 -3.37 20.03
C ALA A 57 -12.60 -2.04 20.60
N VAL A 58 -12.07 -0.90 20.12
CA VAL A 58 -12.55 0.41 20.58
C VAL A 58 -13.97 0.70 20.08
N SER A 59 -14.33 0.25 18.86
CA SER A 59 -15.70 0.35 18.36
C SER A 59 -16.71 -0.36 19.27
N GLU A 60 -16.37 -1.56 19.72
CA GLU A 60 -17.18 -2.38 20.62
C GLU A 60 -17.30 -1.73 22.00
N TYR A 61 -16.19 -1.28 22.58
CA TYR A 61 -16.19 -0.53 23.84
C TYR A 61 -17.13 0.69 23.81
N LEU A 62 -17.13 1.44 22.71
CA LEU A 62 -18.00 2.60 22.53
C LEU A 62 -19.47 2.24 22.25
N LYS A 63 -19.77 0.99 21.90
CA LYS A 63 -21.13 0.48 21.78
C LYS A 63 -21.66 0.05 23.15
N ASP A 64 -20.85 -0.67 23.93
CA ASP A 64 -21.29 -1.25 25.20
C ASP A 64 -21.50 -0.19 26.29
N GLY A 65 -20.77 0.92 26.24
CA GLY A 65 -21.03 2.09 27.10
C GLY A 65 -22.43 2.71 26.92
N LYS A 66 -23.25 2.27 25.95
CA LYS A 66 -24.65 2.68 25.80
C LYS A 66 -25.66 1.79 26.52
N LYS A 67 -25.31 0.56 26.88
CA LYS A 67 -26.28 -0.37 27.50
C LYS A 67 -26.63 -0.01 28.95
N LEU A 68 -25.71 0.66 29.66
CA LEU A 68 -25.89 0.98 31.08
C LEU A 68 -26.85 2.12 31.38
N ASP A 69 -27.21 2.95 30.39
CA ASP A 69 -28.12 4.09 30.61
C ASP A 69 -29.58 3.76 30.24
N ASN A 70 -29.88 2.52 29.83
CA ASN A 70 -31.19 2.15 29.26
C ASN A 70 -31.77 0.83 29.81
N GLU A 71 -31.26 0.34 30.95
CA GLU A 71 -31.93 -0.68 31.77
C GLU A 71 -32.97 0.00 32.67
N GLU A 72 -33.97 0.65 32.06
CA GLU A 72 -35.27 0.86 32.71
C GLU A 72 -36.09 -0.41 32.44
N GLU A 73 -36.17 -1.26 33.46
CA GLU A 73 -37.30 -2.15 33.79
C GLU A 73 -38.03 -2.81 32.60
N GLU A 74 -37.43 -3.80 31.94
CA GLU A 74 -38.23 -4.83 31.27
C GLU A 74 -38.64 -5.89 32.31
N ASP A 75 -39.89 -5.75 32.75
CA ASP A 75 -40.66 -6.63 33.61
C ASP A 75 -40.83 -7.99 32.92
N TRP A 76 -39.99 -8.96 33.31
CA TRP A 76 -40.06 -10.34 32.82
C TRP A 76 -41.14 -11.09 33.61
N ASP A 77 -42.41 -10.90 33.22
CA ASP A 77 -43.48 -11.84 33.57
C ASP A 77 -43.30 -13.12 32.72
N ASP A 78 -42.76 -14.14 33.39
CA ASP A 78 -42.95 -15.59 33.22
C ASP A 78 -43.74 -16.06 31.98
N GLU A 79 -43.03 -16.63 30.99
CA GLU A 79 -43.54 -17.82 30.28
C GLU A 79 -42.41 -18.83 30.07
N GLU A 80 -42.45 -19.89 30.89
CA GLU A 80 -41.73 -21.15 30.70
C GLU A 80 -41.90 -21.65 29.26
N ASN A 81 -40.79 -21.81 28.53
CA ASN A 81 -40.83 -22.61 27.31
C ASN A 81 -39.65 -23.58 27.27
N ASP A 82 -40.02 -24.81 27.57
CA ASP A 82 -39.33 -26.08 27.48
C ASP A 82 -38.94 -26.34 26.02
N TRP A 83 -37.67 -26.22 25.66
CA TRP A 83 -37.17 -26.64 24.34
C TRP A 83 -35.89 -27.44 24.49
N GLU A 84 -36.01 -28.69 24.02
CA GLU A 84 -35.04 -29.78 24.06
C GLU A 84 -33.74 -29.45 23.32
N GLU A 85 -32.66 -30.02 23.86
CA GLU A 85 -31.29 -29.97 23.37
C GLU A 85 -31.16 -30.69 22.01
N ASP A 86 -30.63 -29.99 21.00
CA ASP A 86 -29.99 -30.63 19.85
C ASP A 86 -28.56 -30.10 19.73
N GLU A 87 -27.61 -31.01 19.94
CA GLU A 87 -26.17 -30.83 19.80
C GLU A 87 -25.72 -30.75 18.34
N GLU A 88 -24.48 -30.27 18.15
CA GLU A 88 -23.59 -30.39 16.98
C GLU A 88 -23.56 -29.23 15.97
N ASP A 89 -22.59 -28.31 16.15
CA ASP A 89 -21.44 -28.17 15.23
C ASP A 89 -20.55 -26.97 15.65
N GLU A 90 -19.50 -27.26 16.42
CA GLU A 90 -18.48 -26.28 16.84
C GLU A 90 -17.53 -25.92 15.69
N ASN A 91 -17.86 -24.87 14.94
CA ASN A 91 -16.87 -24.09 14.21
C ASN A 91 -16.44 -22.92 15.12
N THR A 92 -15.54 -23.20 16.06
CA THR A 92 -15.00 -22.22 17.01
C THR A 92 -14.15 -21.18 16.27
N ILE A 93 -14.79 -20.07 15.89
CA ILE A 93 -14.10 -18.83 15.55
C ILE A 93 -13.34 -18.41 16.81
N ILE A 94 -12.02 -18.59 16.81
CA ILE A 94 -11.12 -18.08 17.85
C ILE A 94 -11.25 -16.56 17.84
N ARG A 95 -12.11 -16.03 18.72
CA ARG A 95 -12.15 -14.59 19.01
C ARG A 95 -10.82 -14.25 19.67
N PRO A 96 -10.02 -13.30 19.12
CA PRO A 96 -8.81 -12.85 19.81
C PRO A 96 -9.23 -12.31 21.18
N ASN A 97 -8.78 -13.00 22.22
CA ASN A 97 -9.08 -12.67 23.61
C ASN A 97 -8.28 -11.43 24.00
N ALA A 98 -8.76 -10.26 23.55
CA ALA A 98 -8.28 -8.97 24.02
C ALA A 98 -8.89 -8.73 25.41
N GLN A 99 -8.27 -9.27 26.45
CA GLN A 99 -8.67 -9.01 27.83
C GLN A 99 -8.32 -7.57 28.21
N ALA A 100 -9.19 -6.65 27.81
CA ALA A 100 -9.15 -5.27 28.27
C ALA A 100 -9.81 -5.20 29.66
N ASN A 101 -9.00 -5.12 30.71
CA ASN A 101 -9.45 -4.78 32.06
C ASN A 101 -10.02 -3.35 32.05
N LEU A 102 -11.32 -3.20 31.84
CA LEU A 102 -11.98 -1.92 31.63
C LEU A 102 -12.89 -1.55 32.80
N ASN A 103 -12.44 -0.58 33.60
CA ASN A 103 -13.31 0.21 34.46
C ASN A 103 -14.12 1.16 33.57
N TYR A 104 -15.45 0.97 33.52
CA TYR A 104 -16.34 1.77 32.68
C TYR A 104 -16.65 3.14 33.32
N PRO A 105 -16.53 4.26 32.57
CA PRO A 105 -16.97 5.58 33.03
C PRO A 105 -18.48 5.79 32.83
N PRO A 106 -19.15 6.59 33.70
CA PRO A 106 -20.58 6.89 33.59
C PRO A 106 -20.89 7.90 32.47
N SER A 107 -21.98 7.67 31.74
CA SER A 107 -22.60 8.50 30.70
C SER A 107 -21.67 9.04 29.59
N LEU A 108 -21.81 8.50 28.38
CA LEU A 108 -20.96 8.84 27.22
C LEU A 108 -21.15 10.30 26.77
N SER A 109 -20.08 11.11 26.83
CA SER A 109 -20.08 12.49 26.33
C SER A 109 -20.30 12.58 24.81
N SER A 110 -20.74 13.73 24.32
CA SER A 110 -20.97 13.98 22.88
C SER A 110 -19.72 13.79 22.01
N SER A 111 -18.53 13.90 22.60
CA SER A 111 -17.24 13.63 21.95
C SER A 111 -17.09 12.15 21.59
N LEU A 112 -17.53 11.22 22.44
CA LEU A 112 -17.45 9.77 22.20
C LEU A 112 -18.38 9.32 21.06
N LYS A 113 -19.56 9.93 20.94
CA LYS A 113 -20.47 9.70 19.79
C LYS A 113 -19.80 10.10 18.47
N ARG A 114 -19.08 11.23 18.45
CA ARG A 114 -18.31 11.69 17.29
C ARG A 114 -17.15 10.74 16.97
N TRP A 115 -16.43 10.29 18.00
CA TRP A 115 -15.30 9.38 17.86
C TRP A 115 -15.73 8.05 17.20
N ARG A 116 -16.86 7.49 17.65
CA ARG A 116 -17.46 6.30 17.04
C ARG A 116 -17.76 6.50 15.56
N GLN A 117 -18.38 7.63 15.19
CA GLN A 117 -18.71 7.90 13.79
C GLN A 117 -17.45 8.05 12.92
N GLN A 118 -16.39 8.66 13.46
CA GLN A 118 -15.10 8.77 12.77
C GLN A 118 -14.47 7.39 12.56
N LEU A 119 -14.54 6.52 13.56
CA LEU A 119 -13.98 5.17 13.50
C LEU A 119 -14.75 4.28 12.53
N GLU A 120 -16.08 4.30 12.56
CA GLU A 120 -16.92 3.58 11.58
C GLU A 120 -16.62 4.06 10.14
N ASN A 121 -16.47 5.37 9.93
CA ASN A 121 -16.11 5.92 8.61
C ASN A 121 -14.70 5.51 8.16
N ALA A 122 -13.71 5.54 9.07
CA ALA A 122 -12.34 5.13 8.76
C ALA A 122 -12.29 3.63 8.41
N LEU A 123 -12.94 2.76 9.19
CA LEU A 123 -13.04 1.34 8.90
C LEU A 123 -13.73 1.07 7.55
N LEU A 124 -14.79 1.79 7.23
CA LEU A 124 -15.45 1.67 5.92
C LEU A 124 -14.53 2.11 4.77
N GLN A 125 -13.69 3.13 4.96
CA GLN A 125 -12.70 3.53 3.95
C GLN A 125 -11.61 2.48 3.77
N ILE A 126 -11.09 1.92 4.86
CA ILE A 126 -10.05 0.88 4.84
C ILE A 126 -10.58 -0.41 4.21
N LEU A 127 -11.81 -0.81 4.56
CA LEU A 127 -12.46 -1.98 3.96
C LEU A 127 -12.83 -1.75 2.49
N ARG A 128 -13.16 -0.52 2.09
CA ARG A 128 -13.34 -0.16 0.67
C ARG A 128 -12.03 -0.20 -0.11
N THR A 129 -10.89 0.17 0.49
CA THR A 129 -9.60 -0.04 -0.18
C THR A 129 -9.24 -1.51 -0.34
N ALA A 130 -9.72 -2.39 0.55
CA ALA A 130 -9.46 -3.83 0.50
C ALA A 130 -10.46 -4.63 -0.37
N SER A 131 -11.71 -4.16 -0.54
CA SER A 131 -12.80 -4.93 -1.15
C SER A 131 -13.26 -4.48 -2.54
N VAL A 132 -12.63 -3.47 -3.16
CA VAL A 132 -13.05 -3.02 -4.49
C VAL A 132 -12.44 -3.91 -5.58
N GLY A 133 -13.03 -5.10 -5.73
CA GLY A 133 -13.03 -5.89 -6.96
C GLY A 133 -13.81 -5.25 -8.11
N ALA A 134 -14.15 -3.96 -8.02
CA ALA A 134 -14.70 -3.21 -9.14
C ALA A 134 -13.56 -2.78 -10.06
N HIS A 135 -13.40 -3.50 -11.17
CA HIS A 135 -12.53 -3.19 -12.31
C HIS A 135 -11.21 -2.50 -11.93
N VAL A 136 -10.34 -3.21 -11.21
CA VAL A 136 -8.94 -2.79 -11.06
C VAL A 136 -8.40 -2.56 -12.47
N GLN A 137 -8.07 -1.30 -12.77
CA GLN A 137 -7.59 -0.91 -14.09
C GLN A 137 -6.28 -1.66 -14.36
N LYS A 138 -6.32 -2.62 -15.28
CA LYS A 138 -5.11 -3.33 -15.72
C LYS A 138 -4.16 -2.37 -16.41
N TYR A 139 -2.87 -2.49 -16.14
CA TYR A 139 -1.81 -1.73 -16.79
C TYR A 139 -0.50 -2.52 -16.80
N ALA A 140 0.43 -2.09 -17.65
CA ALA A 140 1.82 -2.52 -17.57
C ALA A 140 2.70 -1.32 -17.21
N ALA A 141 3.85 -1.56 -16.57
CA ALA A 141 4.76 -0.52 -16.12
C ALA A 141 6.19 -0.77 -16.61
N VAL A 142 6.87 0.32 -16.94
CA VAL A 142 8.22 0.33 -17.49
C VAL A 142 8.97 1.54 -16.94
N ILE A 143 10.29 1.54 -17.04
CA ILE A 143 11.09 2.73 -16.73
C ILE A 143 11.79 3.24 -17.99
N LEU A 144 11.73 4.55 -18.20
CA LEU A 144 12.50 5.22 -19.23
C LEU A 144 13.76 5.82 -18.61
N LEU A 145 14.93 5.41 -19.12
CA LEU A 145 16.22 6.01 -18.80
C LEU A 145 16.49 7.11 -19.83
N SER A 146 16.26 8.37 -19.45
CA SER A 146 16.51 9.54 -20.29
C SER A 146 17.83 10.21 -19.92
N LYS A 147 18.65 10.52 -20.91
CA LYS A 147 19.84 11.37 -20.71
C LYS A 147 19.40 12.82 -20.59
N GLU A 148 19.50 13.42 -19.41
CA GLU A 148 19.17 14.84 -19.21
C GLU A 148 20.44 15.70 -19.33
N MET A 149 20.29 16.90 -19.91
CA MET A 149 21.34 17.91 -19.92
C MET A 149 20.80 19.12 -19.17
N TYR A 150 21.45 19.44 -18.06
CA TYR A 150 21.12 20.60 -17.25
C TYR A 150 22.37 21.45 -17.10
N TYR A 151 22.35 22.64 -17.69
CA TYR A 151 23.54 23.46 -17.93
C TYR A 151 24.65 22.65 -18.61
N ASP A 152 25.78 22.46 -17.93
CA ASP A 152 26.97 21.75 -18.44
C ASP A 152 27.06 20.31 -17.92
N GLN A 153 26.09 19.86 -17.11
CA GLN A 153 26.08 18.51 -16.56
C GLN A 153 25.15 17.63 -17.39
N SER A 154 25.71 16.55 -17.95
CA SER A 154 24.91 15.48 -18.53
C SER A 154 24.69 14.38 -17.48
N GLY A 155 23.43 14.12 -17.16
CA GLY A 155 23.01 13.07 -16.24
C GLY A 155 22.09 12.06 -16.92
N TYR A 156 21.76 11.01 -16.19
CA TYR A 156 20.65 10.13 -16.54
C TYR A 156 19.57 10.23 -15.48
N SER A 157 18.32 10.14 -15.92
CA SER A 157 17.14 10.18 -15.07
C SER A 157 16.26 8.97 -15.39
N LEU A 158 15.76 8.30 -14.34
CA LEU A 158 14.79 7.21 -14.45
C LEU A 158 13.39 7.80 -14.28
N LYS A 159 12.54 7.59 -15.26
CA LYS A 159 11.15 8.04 -15.24
C LYS A 159 10.23 6.83 -15.31
N PRO A 160 9.47 6.53 -14.24
CA PRO A 160 8.49 5.45 -14.28
C PRO A 160 7.32 5.83 -15.20
N TYR A 161 6.93 4.91 -16.08
CA TYR A 161 5.81 5.07 -17.00
C TYR A 161 4.85 3.89 -16.86
N ILE A 162 3.56 4.17 -17.05
CA ILE A 162 2.48 3.19 -17.09
C ILE A 162 1.81 3.19 -18.46
N ILE A 163 1.36 2.01 -18.88
CA ILE A 163 0.61 1.78 -20.12
C ILE A 163 -0.70 1.11 -19.70
N ARG A 164 -1.82 1.85 -19.76
CA ARG A 164 -3.10 1.33 -19.28
C ARG A 164 -3.70 0.42 -20.35
N ALA A 165 -4.30 -0.69 -19.94
CA ALA A 165 -4.91 -1.63 -20.88
C ALA A 165 -6.07 -1.00 -21.68
N ARG A 166 -6.77 -0.02 -21.11
CA ARG A 166 -7.82 0.71 -21.84
C ARG A 166 -7.27 1.54 -23.02
N ASP A 167 -6.01 1.97 -22.92
CA ASP A 167 -5.36 2.82 -23.92
C ASP A 167 -4.60 1.98 -24.96
N TRP A 168 -4.13 0.78 -24.58
CA TRP A 168 -3.43 -0.15 -25.48
C TRP A 168 -4.09 -1.54 -25.48
N ALA A 169 -4.91 -1.81 -26.49
CA ALA A 169 -5.79 -2.99 -26.56
C ALA A 169 -5.07 -4.34 -26.41
N ILE A 170 -3.79 -4.42 -26.80
CA ILE A 170 -2.98 -5.65 -26.67
C ILE A 170 -2.88 -6.11 -25.21
N LEU A 171 -2.86 -5.20 -24.23
CA LEU A 171 -2.81 -5.55 -22.82
C LEU A 171 -4.14 -6.06 -22.27
N GLN A 172 -5.27 -5.81 -22.94
CA GLN A 172 -6.59 -6.23 -22.44
C GLN A 172 -6.75 -7.75 -22.46
N THR A 173 -6.13 -8.41 -23.44
CA THR A 173 -6.18 -9.86 -23.63
C THR A 173 -5.16 -10.62 -22.78
N MET A 174 -4.26 -9.92 -22.09
CA MET A 174 -3.17 -10.54 -21.33
C MET A 174 -3.56 -10.83 -19.89
N ALA A 175 -3.11 -11.98 -19.39
CA ALA A 175 -3.25 -12.39 -18.00
C ALA A 175 -1.98 -12.05 -17.21
N GLN A 176 -2.13 -11.82 -15.90
CA GLN A 176 -1.00 -11.50 -15.01
C GLN A 176 -0.02 -12.67 -14.86
N SER A 177 -0.40 -13.91 -15.20
CA SER A 177 0.51 -15.06 -15.19
C SER A 177 1.58 -15.03 -16.29
N GLN A 178 1.52 -14.07 -17.22
CA GLN A 178 2.38 -13.97 -18.41
C GLN A 178 3.43 -12.85 -18.28
N ILE A 179 3.93 -12.60 -17.07
CA ILE A 179 4.88 -11.50 -16.79
C ILE A 179 6.08 -11.46 -17.78
N PRO A 180 6.82 -12.56 -18.01
CA PRO A 180 7.96 -12.53 -18.92
C PRO A 180 7.55 -12.15 -20.35
N ASP A 181 6.42 -12.70 -20.82
CA ASP A 181 5.91 -12.46 -22.17
C ASP A 181 5.55 -10.99 -22.41
N ILE A 182 5.03 -10.29 -21.40
CA ILE A 182 4.68 -8.87 -21.50
C ILE A 182 5.94 -8.00 -21.58
N ASN A 183 6.97 -8.33 -20.80
CA ASN A 183 8.24 -7.59 -20.87
C ASN A 183 8.95 -7.79 -22.22
N ASP A 184 8.87 -9.00 -22.77
CA ASP A 184 9.39 -9.30 -24.11
C ASP A 184 8.52 -8.67 -25.21
N LEU A 185 7.21 -8.59 -25.02
CA LEU A 185 6.30 -7.86 -25.91
C LEU A 185 6.71 -6.39 -25.99
N HIS A 186 7.01 -5.74 -24.86
CA HIS A 186 7.48 -4.36 -24.87
C HIS A 186 8.79 -4.19 -25.64
N ASP A 187 9.62 -5.24 -25.68
CA ASP A 187 10.87 -5.26 -26.43
C ASP A 187 10.64 -5.32 -27.95
N LYS A 188 9.76 -6.24 -28.36
CA LYS A 188 9.44 -6.51 -29.77
C LYS A 188 8.54 -5.44 -30.39
N ASN A 189 7.59 -4.91 -29.63
CA ASN A 189 6.63 -3.92 -30.08
C ASN A 189 6.84 -2.62 -29.32
N ARG A 190 7.33 -1.56 -29.98
CA ARG A 190 7.58 -0.24 -29.36
C ARG A 190 6.40 0.71 -29.43
N GLU A 191 5.26 0.31 -29.98
CA GLU A 191 4.11 1.20 -30.15
C GLU A 191 3.48 1.62 -28.82
N TRP A 192 3.67 0.85 -27.75
CA TRP A 192 3.19 1.17 -26.41
C TRP A 192 3.61 2.56 -25.91
N ILE A 193 4.73 3.11 -26.42
CA ILE A 193 5.21 4.45 -26.03
C ILE A 193 4.21 5.57 -26.38
N LYS A 194 3.37 5.35 -27.40
CA LYS A 194 2.32 6.29 -27.80
C LYS A 194 1.17 6.31 -26.78
N TYR A 195 0.99 5.21 -26.06
CA TYR A 195 -0.09 4.97 -25.10
C TYR A 195 0.39 5.07 -23.65
N SER A 196 1.67 5.38 -23.42
CA SER A 196 2.24 5.45 -22.08
C SER A 196 2.12 6.85 -21.48
N ALA A 197 1.96 6.89 -20.17
CA ALA A 197 1.95 8.10 -19.37
C ALA A 197 2.97 7.98 -18.23
N GLU A 198 3.60 9.09 -17.88
CA GLU A 198 4.46 9.15 -16.71
C GLU A 198 3.64 8.85 -15.44
N LEU A 199 4.23 8.08 -14.53
CA LEU A 199 3.59 7.71 -13.27
C LEU A 199 3.49 8.94 -12.36
N ARG A 200 2.32 9.57 -12.34
CA ARG A 200 2.02 10.78 -11.54
C ARG A 200 1.29 10.54 -10.22
N ASP A 201 0.77 9.35 -10.00
CA ASP A 201 0.11 8.94 -8.76
C ASP A 201 0.65 7.58 -8.36
N ASN A 202 0.41 7.12 -7.13
CA ASN A 202 0.78 5.77 -6.75
C ASN A 202 -0.05 4.77 -7.58
N ALA A 203 0.63 3.82 -8.22
CA ALA A 203 -0.02 2.75 -8.96
C ALA A 203 -0.46 1.63 -8.02
N ASN A 204 -1.63 1.06 -8.29
CA ASN A 204 -2.15 -0.10 -7.56
C ASN A 204 -1.47 -1.38 -8.08
N SER A 205 -0.66 -2.04 -7.23
CA SER A 205 0.09 -3.24 -7.58
C SER A 205 -0.77 -4.39 -8.13
N THR A 206 -2.00 -4.56 -7.64
CA THR A 206 -2.95 -5.57 -8.12
C THR A 206 -3.34 -5.38 -9.60
N GLY A 207 -3.23 -4.16 -10.13
CA GLY A 207 -3.52 -3.86 -11.54
C GLY A 207 -2.34 -4.08 -12.48
N CYS A 208 -1.13 -4.31 -11.97
CA CYS A 208 0.05 -4.43 -12.80
C CYS A 208 0.18 -5.83 -13.40
N LEU A 209 0.27 -5.90 -14.72
CA LEU A 209 0.35 -7.17 -15.45
C LEU A 209 1.76 -7.74 -15.57
N ASN A 210 2.81 -6.90 -15.50
CA ASN A 210 4.18 -7.28 -15.87
C ASN A 210 5.23 -7.10 -14.79
N LEU A 211 4.84 -6.68 -13.58
CA LEU A 211 5.75 -6.46 -12.45
C LEU A 211 5.16 -7.07 -11.17
N SER A 212 6.04 -7.44 -10.24
CA SER A 212 5.64 -7.87 -8.90
C SER A 212 5.15 -6.69 -8.04
N ASN A 213 4.48 -7.00 -6.92
CA ASN A 213 4.05 -5.98 -5.96
C ASN A 213 5.24 -5.15 -5.42
N GLU A 214 6.35 -5.82 -5.13
CA GLU A 214 7.59 -5.19 -4.65
C GLU A 214 8.16 -4.22 -5.69
N ALA A 215 8.21 -4.64 -6.96
CA ALA A 215 8.63 -3.79 -8.06
C ALA A 215 7.75 -2.54 -8.18
N ILE A 216 6.43 -2.67 -8.04
CA ILE A 216 5.51 -1.52 -8.09
C ILE A 216 5.70 -0.59 -6.90
N ASN A 217 5.94 -1.11 -5.70
CA ASN A 217 6.25 -0.28 -4.54
C ASN A 217 7.53 0.54 -4.78
N LEU A 218 8.56 -0.07 -5.36
CA LEU A 218 9.77 0.64 -5.76
C LEU A 218 9.48 1.70 -6.83
N LEU A 219 8.67 1.41 -7.86
CA LEU A 219 8.30 2.41 -8.87
C LEU A 219 7.54 3.60 -8.26
N ASN A 220 6.64 3.34 -7.32
CA ASN A 220 5.91 4.37 -6.60
C ASN A 220 6.86 5.24 -5.78
N PHE A 221 7.81 4.63 -5.05
CA PHE A 221 8.87 5.34 -4.34
C PHE A 221 9.70 6.22 -5.29
N LEU A 222 10.21 5.65 -6.39
CA LEU A 222 11.01 6.39 -7.38
C LEU A 222 10.21 7.57 -7.97
N GLY A 223 8.93 7.36 -8.28
CA GLY A 223 8.04 8.40 -8.78
C GLY A 223 7.73 9.50 -7.77
N GLN A 224 7.73 9.21 -6.47
CA GLN A 224 7.62 10.22 -5.42
C GLN A 224 8.92 11.01 -5.27
N VAL A 225 10.07 10.32 -5.15
CA VAL A 225 11.39 10.96 -5.01
C VAL A 225 11.66 11.88 -6.19
N SER A 226 11.37 11.45 -7.43
CA SER A 226 11.60 12.29 -8.62
C SER A 226 10.76 13.56 -8.66
N ARG A 227 9.62 13.62 -7.96
CA ARG A 227 8.78 14.83 -7.89
C ARG A 227 9.23 15.80 -6.81
N PHE A 228 9.65 15.29 -5.66
CA PHE A 228 10.11 16.14 -4.55
C PHE A 228 11.48 16.76 -4.85
N TYR A 229 12.37 15.97 -5.45
CA TYR A 229 13.68 16.43 -5.86
C TYR A 229 13.62 16.79 -7.34
N TYR A 230 13.23 18.04 -7.65
CA TYR A 230 13.27 18.64 -9.01
C TYR A 230 14.65 18.53 -9.70
N SER A 231 15.67 18.10 -8.96
CA SER A 231 16.99 17.76 -9.46
C SER A 231 17.00 16.30 -9.90
N SER A 232 17.34 16.08 -11.17
CA SER A 232 17.83 14.79 -11.71
C SER A 232 18.61 14.07 -10.61
N ILE A 233 18.05 12.96 -10.11
CA ILE A 233 18.62 12.22 -9.00
C ILE A 233 19.95 11.67 -9.52
N SER A 234 21.06 12.34 -9.21
CA SER A 234 22.40 11.95 -9.65
C SER A 234 22.83 10.58 -9.12
N GLY A 235 22.10 10.06 -8.13
CA GLY A 235 22.22 8.69 -7.61
C GLY A 235 21.39 7.64 -8.36
N VAL A 236 20.65 7.97 -9.42
CA VAL A 236 19.72 7.04 -10.08
C VAL A 236 20.34 5.72 -10.54
N VAL A 237 21.63 5.75 -10.90
CA VAL A 237 22.37 4.56 -11.31
C VAL A 237 22.44 3.51 -10.19
N THR A 238 22.37 3.92 -8.92
CA THR A 238 22.43 2.99 -7.77
C THR A 238 21.21 2.08 -7.68
N TYR A 239 20.07 2.47 -8.28
CA TYR A 239 18.85 1.66 -8.28
C TYR A 239 18.80 0.66 -9.45
N LEU A 240 19.68 0.77 -10.45
CA LEU A 240 19.67 -0.11 -11.62
C LEU A 240 19.80 -1.60 -11.24
N PRO A 241 20.73 -2.03 -10.36
CA PRO A 241 20.83 -3.44 -9.97
C PRO A 241 19.55 -3.97 -9.30
N MET A 242 18.92 -3.17 -8.43
CA MET A 242 17.67 -3.53 -7.79
C MET A 242 16.52 -3.65 -8.81
N LEU A 243 16.45 -2.74 -9.78
CA LEU A 243 15.48 -2.82 -10.88
C LEU A 243 15.69 -4.09 -11.72
N ALA A 244 16.94 -4.50 -11.94
CA ALA A 244 17.28 -5.73 -12.63
C ALA A 244 16.82 -6.98 -11.85
N GLN A 245 17.09 -7.02 -10.54
CA GLN A 245 16.65 -8.11 -9.65
C GLN A 245 15.13 -8.26 -9.64
N LEU A 246 14.41 -7.13 -9.68
CA LEU A 246 12.95 -7.07 -9.72
C LEU A 246 12.37 -7.24 -11.15
N ASN A 247 13.21 -7.54 -12.14
CA ASN A 247 12.84 -7.72 -13.54
C ASN A 247 12.09 -6.52 -14.15
N VAL A 248 12.37 -5.31 -13.67
CA VAL A 248 11.75 -4.08 -14.20
C VAL A 248 12.37 -3.75 -15.56
N PRO A 249 11.57 -3.63 -16.64
CA PRO A 249 12.11 -3.30 -17.95
C PRO A 249 12.50 -1.82 -17.99
N VAL A 250 13.79 -1.58 -18.21
CA VAL A 250 14.38 -0.24 -18.38
C VAL A 250 14.68 0.00 -19.86
N PHE A 251 14.20 1.10 -20.42
CA PHE A 251 14.41 1.45 -21.83
C PHE A 251 15.16 2.77 -21.96
N LEU A 252 16.22 2.78 -22.76
CA LEU A 252 16.97 3.99 -23.08
C LEU A 252 16.14 4.87 -24.03
N THR A 253 15.95 6.13 -23.68
CA THR A 253 15.19 7.10 -24.49
C THR A 253 16.03 8.32 -24.85
N SER A 254 15.71 8.94 -25.98
CA SER A 254 16.25 10.25 -26.38
C SER A 254 15.27 11.36 -25.99
N ASN A 255 15.82 12.47 -25.47
CA ASN A 255 15.03 13.63 -25.01
C ASN A 255 14.09 14.21 -26.06
N GLU A 256 14.47 14.18 -27.33
CA GLU A 256 13.81 15.05 -28.30
C GLU A 256 12.45 14.53 -28.78
N ARG A 257 12.14 13.22 -28.68
CA ARG A 257 10.96 12.65 -29.37
C ARG A 257 10.32 11.43 -28.73
N ARG A 258 10.53 11.17 -27.43
CA ARG A 258 10.10 9.91 -26.76
C ARG A 258 10.48 8.66 -27.59
N LYS A 259 11.61 8.71 -28.28
CA LYS A 259 12.07 7.60 -29.11
C LYS A 259 12.81 6.63 -28.21
N ILE A 260 12.22 5.45 -28.01
CA ILE A 260 12.88 4.33 -27.38
C ILE A 260 13.98 3.84 -28.32
N ARG A 261 15.20 3.72 -27.81
CA ARG A 261 16.33 3.14 -28.54
C ARG A 261 16.36 1.63 -28.34
N GLN A 262 16.57 1.18 -27.11
CA GLN A 262 16.70 -0.23 -26.76
C GLN A 262 16.39 -0.47 -25.28
N ARG A 263 16.12 -1.73 -24.92
CA ARG A 263 16.11 -2.17 -23.53
C ARG A 263 17.53 -2.15 -22.98
N VAL A 264 17.71 -1.58 -21.79
CA VAL A 264 18.98 -1.62 -21.07
C VAL A 264 19.08 -2.97 -20.40
N GLN A 265 20.14 -3.72 -20.70
CA GLN A 265 20.50 -4.92 -19.96
C GLN A 265 21.34 -4.49 -18.77
N VAL A 266 20.79 -4.65 -17.56
CA VAL A 266 21.49 -4.35 -16.31
C VAL A 266 21.84 -5.69 -15.67
N ILE A 267 23.10 -5.84 -15.31
CA ILE A 267 23.57 -7.01 -14.56
C ILE A 267 23.20 -6.79 -13.09
N ALA A 268 22.44 -7.72 -12.53
CA ALA A 268 21.92 -7.63 -11.16
C ALA A 268 23.02 -7.78 -10.09
N GLN A 269 24.12 -8.46 -10.44
CA GLN A 269 25.25 -8.69 -9.55
C GLN A 269 26.44 -7.82 -9.97
N PRO A 270 27.21 -7.29 -9.01
CA PRO A 270 28.48 -6.65 -9.30
C PRO A 270 29.35 -7.61 -10.12
N THR A 271 29.96 -7.10 -11.18
CA THR A 271 30.89 -7.85 -12.02
C THR A 271 32.16 -7.02 -12.13
N ASP A 272 33.30 -7.69 -12.04
CA ASP A 272 34.60 -7.04 -12.21
C ASP A 272 34.75 -6.54 -13.65
N LEU A 273 35.04 -5.25 -13.81
CA LEU A 273 35.25 -4.62 -15.10
C LEU A 273 36.75 -4.40 -15.31
N GLU A 274 37.33 -5.13 -16.24
CA GLU A 274 38.67 -4.85 -16.74
C GLU A 274 38.59 -3.89 -17.92
N ILE A 275 39.11 -2.67 -17.73
CA ILE A 275 39.16 -1.64 -18.78
C ILE A 275 40.61 -1.50 -19.23
N ALA A 276 40.88 -1.85 -20.49
CA ALA A 276 42.17 -1.59 -21.13
C ALA A 276 42.07 -0.34 -22.01
N PHE A 277 43.02 0.59 -21.83
CA PHE A 277 43.14 1.78 -22.67
C PHE A 277 44.23 1.56 -23.72
N THR A 278 43.88 1.68 -24.99
CA THR A 278 44.85 1.71 -26.09
C THR A 278 45.07 3.14 -26.54
N HIS A 279 46.31 3.62 -26.48
CA HIS A 279 46.69 4.90 -27.05
C HIS A 279 47.04 4.70 -28.52
N GLU A 280 46.22 5.21 -29.44
CA GLU A 280 46.64 5.32 -30.84
C GLU A 280 47.73 6.40 -30.93
N GLN A 281 48.97 6.00 -31.26
CA GLN A 281 50.00 6.96 -31.64
C GLN A 281 49.63 7.54 -33.00
N GLY A 282 49.24 8.82 -33.02
CA GLY A 282 48.99 9.54 -34.26
C GLY A 282 50.27 9.60 -35.09
N ASN A 283 50.19 9.12 -36.34
CA ASN A 283 51.19 9.36 -37.39
C ASN A 283 51.11 10.80 -37.89
#